data_AF-A0A1I5PCG1-F1
#
_entry.id   AF-A0A1I5PCG1-F1
#
_cell.length_a   1.000
_cell.length_b   1.000
_cell.length_c   1.000
_cell.angle_alpha   90.00
_cell.angle_beta   90.00
_cell.angle_gamma   90.00
#
_symmetry.space_group_name_H-M   'P 1'
#
loop_
_entity.id
_entity.type
_entity.pdbx_description
1 polymer ?
#
loop_
_entity_poly.entity_id
_entity_poly.type
_entity_poly.pdbx_seq_one_letter_code
_entity_poly.pdbx_strand_id
1 'polypeptide(L)'
;MAELTITIKDENGAIGVALGGDTNVETTAGFVAHALMRLVPEVVVGAARAAAKRGNCPCPKCSAKREAAGQAQSNEPKPTLH
;
A
#
# COMPACT_ATOMS: atom_id res chain seq x y z
N MET A 1 -23.11 -11.88 11.59
CA MET A 1 -22.69 -11.36 10.27
C MET A 1 -21.16 -11.39 10.26
N ALA A 2 -20.54 -12.06 9.29
CA ALA A 2 -19.08 -12.09 9.19
C ALA A 2 -18.60 -10.84 8.43
N GLU A 3 -17.66 -10.11 9.01
CA GLU A 3 -17.06 -8.91 8.42
C GLU A 3 -15.54 -9.10 8.39
N LEU A 4 -14.95 -8.84 7.22
CA LEU A 4 -13.50 -8.92 7.01
C LEU A 4 -13.01 -7.64 6.35
N THR A 5 -11.79 -7.24 6.69
CA THR A 5 -11.15 -6.01 6.20
C THR A 5 -9.83 -6.35 5.53
N ILE A 6 -9.62 -5.87 4.30
CA ILE A 6 -8.31 -5.91 3.65
C ILE A 6 -7.63 -4.56 3.89
N THR A 7 -6.46 -4.58 4.52
CA THR A 7 -5.65 -3.39 4.79
C THR A 7 -4.42 -3.39 3.90
N ILE A 8 -4.15 -2.27 3.25
CA ILE A 8 -2.92 -2.03 2.47
C ILE A 8 -2.11 -0.95 3.19
N LYS A 9 -0.85 -1.23 3.47
CA LYS A 9 0.10 -0.30 4.09
C LYS A 9 1.28 -0.07 3.16
N ASP A 10 1.74 1.16 3.09
CA ASP A 10 3.01 1.55 2.48
C ASP A 10 3.93 2.02 3.61
N GLU A 11 4.93 1.21 3.95
CA GLU A 11 5.88 1.49 5.03
C GLU A 11 7.29 1.24 4.51
N ASN A 12 8.16 2.26 4.56
CA ASN A 12 9.56 2.19 4.16
C ASN A 12 9.81 1.63 2.75
N GLY A 13 8.91 1.91 1.79
CA GLY A 13 9.02 1.45 0.42
C GLY A 13 8.60 -0.01 0.21
N ALA A 14 8.02 -0.65 1.23
CA ALA A 14 7.40 -1.96 1.15
C ALA A 14 5.87 -1.83 1.22
N ILE A 15 5.17 -2.58 0.38
CA ILE A 15 3.71 -2.69 0.43
C ILE A 15 3.34 -3.93 1.25
N GLY A 16 2.68 -3.70 2.38
CA GLY A 16 2.07 -4.75 3.20
C GLY A 16 0.59 -4.88 2.89
N VAL A 17 0.09 -6.11 2.73
CA VAL A 17 -1.35 -6.39 2.59
C VAL A 17 -1.76 -7.40 3.64
N ALA A 18 -2.76 -7.06 4.44
CA ALA A 18 -3.25 -7.89 5.54
C ALA A 18 -4.77 -8.08 5.45
N LEU A 19 -5.23 -9.25 5.90
CA LEU A 19 -6.64 -9.55 6.09
C LEU A 19 -6.93 -9.56 7.60
N GLY A 20 -7.83 -8.69 8.05
CA GLY A 20 -8.32 -8.60 9.43
C GLY A 20 -9.78 -9.02 9.54
N GLY A 21 -10.22 -9.35 10.75
CA GLY A 21 -11.57 -9.84 11.05
C GLY A 21 -11.61 -11.33 11.38
N ASP A 22 -12.81 -11.88 11.52
CA ASP A 22 -13.00 -13.31 11.73
C ASP A 22 -12.70 -14.05 10.41
N THR A 23 -11.51 -14.65 10.34
CA THR A 23 -10.97 -15.31 9.13
C THR A 23 -11.52 -16.72 8.94
N ASN A 24 -12.63 -17.06 9.59
CA ASN A 24 -13.25 -18.36 9.46
C ASN A 24 -13.66 -18.64 8.00
N VAL A 25 -12.91 -19.56 7.37
CA VAL A 25 -13.05 -19.94 5.96
C VAL A 25 -14.37 -20.65 5.64
N GLU A 26 -15.11 -21.06 6.67
CA GLU A 26 -16.40 -21.74 6.54
C GLU A 26 -17.55 -20.79 6.13
N THR A 27 -17.32 -19.48 6.22
CA THR A 27 -18.30 -18.48 5.77
C THR A 27 -18.05 -18.05 4.33
N THR A 28 -19.11 -17.68 3.61
CA THR A 28 -18.99 -17.14 2.24
C THR A 28 -18.05 -15.94 2.18
N ALA A 29 -18.10 -15.06 3.19
CA ALA A 29 -17.22 -13.90 3.29
C ALA A 29 -15.74 -14.32 3.46
N GLY A 30 -15.47 -15.34 4.29
CA GLY A 30 -14.14 -15.93 4.46
C GLY A 30 -13.62 -16.54 3.16
N PHE A 31 -14.44 -17.30 2.42
CA PHE A 31 -14.05 -17.86 1.12
C PHE A 31 -13.67 -16.78 0.11
N VAL A 32 -14.49 -15.73 -0.02
CA VAL A 32 -14.23 -14.59 -0.92
C VAL A 32 -12.96 -13.86 -0.52
N ALA A 33 -12.77 -13.58 0.78
CA ALA A 33 -11.58 -12.89 1.28
C ALA A 33 -10.29 -13.69 1.00
N HIS A 34 -10.30 -15.00 1.23
CA HIS A 34 -9.17 -15.87 0.91
C HIS A 34 -8.90 -15.96 -0.60
N ALA A 35 -9.94 -16.00 -1.43
CA ALA A 35 -9.78 -15.96 -2.89
C ALA A 35 -9.12 -14.66 -3.34
N LEU A 36 -9.54 -13.50 -2.79
CA LEU A 36 -8.90 -12.21 -3.06
C LEU A 36 -7.44 -12.18 -2.61
N MET A 37 -7.14 -12.70 -1.41
CA MET A 37 -5.76 -12.74 -0.89
C MET A 37 -4.82 -13.61 -1.74
N ARG A 38 -5.32 -14.61 -2.49
CA ARG A 38 -4.51 -15.37 -3.45
C ARG A 38 -4.08 -14.55 -4.67
N LEU A 39 -4.86 -13.54 -5.06
CA LEU A 39 -4.57 -12.67 -6.19
C LEU A 39 -3.62 -11.50 -5.82
N VAL A 40 -3.52 -11.20 -4.51
CA VAL A 40 -2.72 -10.07 -3.99
C VAL A 40 -1.29 -10.07 -4.52
N PRO A 41 -0.51 -11.17 -4.54
CA PRO A 41 0.88 -11.13 -4.99
C PRO A 41 1.04 -10.62 -6.43
N GLU A 42 0.21 -11.09 -7.36
CA GLU A 42 0.27 -10.68 -8.76
C GLU A 42 -0.15 -9.22 -8.95
N VAL A 43 -1.27 -8.84 -8.31
CA VAL A 43 -1.83 -7.49 -8.42
C VAL A 43 -0.89 -6.46 -7.79
N VAL A 44 -0.33 -6.75 -6.60
CA VAL A 44 0.58 -5.84 -5.90
C VAL A 44 1.87 -5.64 -6.69
N VAL A 45 2.48 -6.70 -7.23
CA VAL A 45 3.69 -6.56 -8.05
C VAL A 45 3.41 -5.76 -9.33
N GLY A 46 2.28 -6.03 -10.00
CA GLY A 46 1.88 -5.26 -11.18
C GLY A 46 1.64 -3.79 -10.87
N ALA A 47 0.90 -3.49 -9.81
CA ALA A 47 0.60 -2.14 -9.36
C ALA A 47 1.87 -1.39 -8.89
N ALA A 48 2.75 -2.05 -8.13
CA ALA A 48 4.01 -1.45 -7.67
C ALA A 48 4.93 -1.12 -8.87
N ARG A 49 5.03 -2.01 -9.86
CA ARG A 49 5.78 -1.73 -11.10
C ARG A 49 5.16 -0.57 -11.89
N ALA A 50 3.84 -0.51 -11.99
CA ALA A 50 3.15 0.59 -12.67
C ALA A 50 3.33 1.93 -11.92
N ALA A 51 3.27 1.89 -10.58
CA ALA A 51 3.53 3.05 -9.73
C ALA A 51 4.97 3.53 -9.87
N ALA A 52 5.96 2.62 -9.89
CA ALA A 52 7.37 2.96 -10.13
C ALA A 52 7.57 3.63 -11.51
N LYS A 53 6.89 3.15 -12.55
CA LYS A 53 6.93 3.79 -13.88
C LYS A 53 6.34 5.20 -13.87
N ARG A 54 5.25 5.44 -13.12
CA ARG A 54 4.68 6.79 -12.91
C ARG A 54 5.60 7.66 -12.05
N GLY A 55 6.24 7.07 -11.05
CA GLY A 55 7.25 7.69 -10.20
C GLY A 55 8.55 8.03 -10.93
N ASN A 56 8.78 7.49 -12.13
CA ASN A 56 9.89 7.87 -13.01
C ASN A 56 9.45 8.67 -14.25
N CYS A 57 8.20 9.16 -14.28
CA CYS A 57 7.71 9.96 -15.41
C CYS A 57 8.55 11.24 -15.56
N PRO A 58 9.21 11.46 -16.73
CA PRO A 58 10.09 12.60 -16.96
C PRO A 58 9.33 13.90 -17.25
N CYS A 59 8.00 13.89 -17.22
CA CYS A 59 7.23 15.09 -17.55
C CYS A 59 7.33 16.15 -16.43
N PRO A 60 7.34 17.47 -16.77
CA PRO A 60 7.50 18.54 -15.79
C PRO A 60 6.47 18.49 -14.64
N LYS A 61 5.23 18.08 -14.95
CA LYS A 61 4.14 17.94 -13.94
C LYS A 61 4.43 16.84 -12.90
N CYS A 62 5.00 15.72 -13.33
CA CYS A 62 5.38 14.63 -12.42
C CYS A 62 6.67 14.94 -11.65
N SER A 63 7.60 15.68 -12.26
CA SER A 63 8.81 16.17 -11.57
C SER A 63 8.44 17.08 -10.40
N ALA A 64 7.63 18.10 -10.65
CA ALA A 64 7.20 19.05 -9.63
C ALA A 64 6.47 18.36 -8.46
N LYS A 65 5.64 17.34 -8.75
CA LYS A 65 4.97 16.56 -7.69
C LYS A 65 5.93 15.70 -6.86
N ARG A 66 6.99 15.14 -7.45
CA ARG A 66 8.01 14.37 -6.72
C ARG A 66 8.86 15.26 -5.83
N GLU A 67 9.27 16.42 -6.34
CA GLU A 67 10.03 17.40 -5.57
C GLU A 67 9.22 17.91 -4.36
N ALA A 68 7.92 18.20 -4.57
CA ALA A 68 7.02 18.59 -3.49
C ALA A 68 6.82 17.49 -2.44
N ALA A 69 6.74 16.21 -2.86
CA ALA A 69 6.61 15.08 -1.94
C ALA A 69 7.91 14.80 -1.15
N GLY A 70 9.08 14.92 -1.77
CA GLY A 70 10.38 14.75 -1.10
C GLY A 70 10.67 15.83 -0.06
N GLN A 71 10.18 17.06 -0.29
CA GLN A 71 10.28 18.14 0.70
C GLN A 71 9.35 17.93 1.89
N ALA A 72 8.19 17.29 1.71
CA ALA A 72 7.25 17.00 2.81
C ALA A 72 7.81 15.99 3.83
N GLN A 73 8.61 15.01 3.38
CA GLN A 73 9.26 14.03 4.27
C GLN A 73 10.48 14.60 5.03
N SER A 74 11.01 15.75 4.61
CA SER A 74 12.19 16.39 5.24
C SER A 74 11.83 17.26 6.45
N ASN A 75 10.53 17.49 6.71
CA ASN A 75 10.03 18.38 7.76
C ASN A 75 9.64 17.67 9.06
N GLU A 76 10.03 16.41 9.25
CA GLU A 76 9.84 15.76 10.54
C GLU A 76 10.88 16.33 11.54
N PRO A 77 10.46 17.08 12.59
CA PRO A 77 11.39 17.68 13.52
C PRO A 77 12.08 16.57 14.32
N LYS A 78 13.40 16.46 14.13
CA LYS A 78 14.29 15.60 14.92
C LYS A 78 14.01 15.83 16.42
N PRO A 79 13.66 14.81 17.22
CA PRO A 79 13.44 15.01 18.64
C PRO A 79 14.78 15.40 19.30
N THR A 80 14.85 16.62 19.82
CA THR A 80 15.93 17.05 20.70
C THR A 80 15.75 16.35 22.04
N LEU A 81 16.64 15.41 22.36
CA LEU A 81 16.83 14.87 23.70
C LEU A 81 17.30 16.02 24.63
N HIS A 82 16.47 16.37 25.61
CA HIS A 82 16.84 17.18 26.78
C HIS A 82 16.78 16.30 28.04
#